data_AF-A0A183KA76-F1
#
_entry.id   AF-A0A183KA76-F1
#
_cell.length_a   1.000
_cell.length_b   1.000
_cell.length_c   1.000
_cell.angle_alpha   90.00
_cell.angle_beta   90.00
_cell.angle_gamma   90.00
#
_symmetry.space_group_name_H-M   'P 1'
#
loop_
_entity.id
_entity.type
_entity.pdbx_description
1 polymer ?
#
loop_
_entity_poly.entity_id
_entity_poly.type
_entity_poly.pdbx_seq_one_letter_code
_entity_poly.pdbx_strand_id
1 'polypeptide(L)'
;MLLHQRSKKSGCPSDKSIVGRQQNLAIYQQKHRSQTKLTAKMLHVLFRKVWEEEQVPTGWKEEQLSKIPKKEDLNKCENYRDITLLLVPGKVLNRVLLNRMEDAVDAQIRGQQDGLRKDRLCTDQIATLRITAEQSVEWNSSLYINFIDYEKDLTMWIEHHGNFFGTIV
;
A
#
# COMPACT_ATOMS: atom_id res chain seq x y z
N MET A 1 16.64 -44.32 62.16
CA MET A 1 16.73 -43.02 61.46
C MET A 1 16.35 -43.22 60.00
N LEU A 2 15.50 -42.34 59.49
CA LEU A 2 14.63 -42.49 58.32
C LEU A 2 15.37 -42.61 56.98
N LEU A 3 15.02 -43.61 56.18
CA LEU A 3 15.30 -43.62 54.74
C LEU A 3 14.37 -42.62 54.05
N HIS A 4 14.94 -41.53 53.57
CA HIS A 4 14.26 -40.47 52.83
C HIS A 4 13.93 -40.97 51.41
N GLN A 5 12.69 -41.41 51.18
CA GLN A 5 12.20 -41.69 49.83
C GLN A 5 12.05 -40.37 49.05
N ARG A 6 12.89 -40.17 48.02
CA ARG A 6 12.66 -39.11 47.03
C ARG A 6 11.40 -39.46 46.23
N SER A 7 10.32 -38.75 46.51
CA SER A 7 9.14 -38.70 45.66
C SER A 7 9.55 -38.29 44.24
N LYS A 8 9.26 -39.16 43.27
CA LYS A 8 9.34 -38.80 41.85
C LYS A 8 8.35 -37.66 41.64
N LYS A 9 8.84 -36.43 41.40
CA LYS A 9 8.01 -35.34 40.90
C LYS A 9 7.38 -35.82 39.59
N SER A 10 6.10 -36.18 39.66
CA SER A 10 5.26 -36.34 38.48
C SER A 10 5.39 -35.06 37.66
N GLY A 11 5.84 -35.19 36.41
CA GLY A 11 5.88 -34.06 35.48
C GLY A 11 4.53 -33.35 35.51
N CYS A 12 4.55 -32.02 35.55
CA CYS A 12 3.32 -31.23 35.46
C CYS A 12 2.48 -31.78 34.31
N PRO A 13 1.19 -32.09 34.50
CA PRO A 13 0.33 -32.46 33.39
C PRO A 13 0.39 -31.31 32.40
N SER A 14 1.04 -31.51 31.26
CA SER A 14 1.01 -30.56 30.17
C SER A 14 -0.46 -30.36 29.83
N ASP A 15 -0.96 -29.17 30.14
CA ASP A 15 -2.37 -28.82 30.04
C ASP A 15 -2.83 -29.09 28.60
N LYS A 16 -3.62 -30.17 28.45
CA LYS A 16 -4.12 -30.64 27.15
C LYS A 16 -4.92 -29.54 26.42
N SER A 17 -5.41 -28.53 27.15
CA SER A 17 -6.10 -27.36 26.60
C SER A 17 -5.18 -26.39 25.84
N ILE A 18 -3.89 -26.32 26.19
CA ILE A 18 -2.88 -25.49 25.52
C ILE A 18 -2.38 -26.18 24.25
N VAL A 19 -2.10 -27.49 24.34
CA VAL A 19 -1.66 -28.30 23.19
C VAL A 19 -2.75 -28.36 22.11
N GLY A 20 -4.01 -28.53 22.48
CA GLY A 20 -5.14 -28.50 21.55
C GLY A 20 -5.36 -27.13 20.89
N ARG A 21 -5.11 -26.02 21.61
CA ARG A 21 -5.15 -24.66 21.03
C ARG A 21 -4.01 -24.41 20.05
N GLN A 22 -2.79 -24.86 20.36
CA GLN A 22 -1.63 -24.73 19.48
C GLN A 22 -1.76 -25.57 18.20
N GLN A 23 -2.28 -26.80 18.30
CA GLN A 23 -2.55 -27.64 17.13
C GLN A 23 -3.63 -27.03 16.22
N ASN A 24 -4.71 -26.50 16.78
CA ASN A 24 -5.74 -25.80 16.00
C ASN A 24 -5.20 -24.54 15.30
N LEU A 25 -4.32 -23.78 15.96
CA LEU A 25 -3.66 -22.63 15.35
C LEU A 25 -2.72 -23.04 14.19
N ALA A 26 -1.95 -24.11 14.37
CA ALA A 26 -1.07 -24.62 13.33
C ALA A 26 -1.85 -25.14 12.10
N ILE A 27 -2.98 -25.82 12.33
CA ILE A 27 -3.89 -26.26 11.26
C ILE A 27 -4.50 -25.06 10.53
N TYR A 28 -4.93 -24.03 11.27
CA TYR A 28 -5.46 -22.79 10.69
C TYR A 28 -4.41 -22.06 9.83
N GLN A 29 -3.18 -21.91 10.34
CA GLN A 29 -2.07 -21.30 9.60
C GLN A 29 -1.68 -22.11 8.36
N GLN A 30 -1.71 -23.44 8.45
CA GLN A 30 -1.42 -24.31 7.31
C GLN A 30 -2.51 -24.24 6.24
N LYS A 31 -3.79 -24.22 6.65
CA LYS A 31 -4.94 -24.01 5.76
C LYS A 31 -4.88 -22.65 5.07
N HIS A 32 -4.54 -21.59 5.81
CA HIS A 32 -4.37 -20.25 5.23
C HIS A 32 -3.22 -20.24 4.22
N ARG A 33 -2.06 -20.83 4.55
CA ARG A 33 -0.91 -20.94 3.62
C ARG A 33 -1.24 -21.74 2.35
N SER A 34 -1.99 -22.84 2.46
CA SER A 34 -2.35 -23.64 1.28
C SER A 34 -3.32 -22.87 0.36
N GLN A 35 -4.31 -22.17 0.94
CA GLN A 35 -5.20 -21.29 0.18
C GLN A 35 -4.44 -20.16 -0.51
N THR A 36 -3.52 -19.48 0.19
CA THR A 36 -2.69 -18.43 -0.43
C THR A 36 -1.91 -18.95 -1.64
N LYS A 37 -1.32 -20.15 -1.55
CA LYS A 37 -0.60 -20.76 -2.69
C LYS A 37 -1.53 -21.07 -3.87
N LEU A 38 -2.73 -21.56 -3.60
CA LEU A 38 -3.73 -21.83 -4.65
C LEU A 38 -4.16 -20.52 -5.34
N THR A 39 -4.53 -19.50 -4.54
CA THR A 39 -4.94 -18.19 -5.04
C THR A 39 -3.84 -17.52 -5.85
N ALA A 40 -2.58 -17.59 -5.39
CA ALA A 40 -1.44 -17.06 -6.13
C ALA A 40 -1.27 -17.71 -7.52
N LYS A 41 -1.46 -19.04 -7.61
CA LYS A 41 -1.42 -19.75 -8.90
C LYS A 41 -2.55 -19.29 -9.83
N MET A 42 -3.76 -19.14 -9.30
CA MET A 42 -4.90 -18.66 -10.09
C MET A 42 -4.69 -17.24 -10.60
N LEU A 43 -4.23 -16.34 -9.72
CA LEU A 43 -3.88 -14.96 -10.10
C LEU A 43 -2.77 -14.92 -11.13
N HIS A 44 -1.75 -15.77 -11.00
CA HIS A 44 -0.67 -15.85 -11.97
C HIS A 44 -1.18 -16.24 -13.37
N VAL A 45 -2.07 -17.24 -13.46
CA VAL A 45 -2.67 -17.64 -14.75
C VAL A 45 -3.48 -16.49 -15.34
N LEU A 46 -4.26 -15.80 -14.50
CA LEU A 46 -5.06 -14.66 -14.94
C LEU A 46 -4.20 -13.49 -15.42
N PHE A 47 -3.19 -13.08 -14.68
CA PHE A 47 -2.29 -11.99 -15.06
C PHE A 47 -1.45 -12.31 -16.29
N ARG A 48 -1.06 -13.58 -16.47
CA ARG A 48 -0.40 -14.00 -17.71
C ARG A 48 -1.32 -13.80 -18.90
N LYS A 49 -2.59 -14.18 -18.78
CA LYS A 49 -3.57 -13.96 -19.85
C LYS A 49 -3.74 -12.47 -20.17
N VAL A 50 -3.86 -11.63 -19.14
CA VAL A 50 -3.91 -10.16 -19.31
C VAL A 50 -2.68 -9.64 -20.03
N TRP A 51 -1.49 -10.15 -19.69
CA TRP A 51 -0.23 -9.75 -20.32
C TRP A 51 -0.11 -10.21 -21.77
N GLU A 52 -0.58 -11.41 -22.11
CA GLU A 52 -0.50 -11.97 -23.46
C GLU A 52 -1.56 -11.38 -24.42
N GLU A 53 -2.76 -11.10 -23.91
CA GLU A 53 -3.88 -10.58 -24.70
C GLU A 53 -3.96 -9.05 -24.70
N GLU A 54 -3.16 -8.39 -23.87
CA GLU A 54 -3.21 -6.95 -23.62
C GLU A 54 -4.62 -6.45 -23.23
N GLN A 55 -5.41 -7.30 -22.57
CA GLN A 55 -6.79 -7.00 -22.20
C GLN A 55 -7.10 -7.41 -20.76
N VAL A 56 -7.67 -6.49 -19.98
CA VAL A 56 -8.20 -6.81 -18.66
C VAL A 56 -9.64 -7.34 -18.75
N PRO A 57 -10.05 -8.23 -17.83
CA PRO A 57 -11.43 -8.70 -17.75
C PRO A 57 -12.43 -7.53 -17.66
N THR A 58 -13.53 -7.60 -18.39
CA THR A 58 -14.55 -6.52 -18.42
C THR A 58 -15.09 -6.19 -17.03
N GLY A 59 -15.27 -7.19 -16.16
CA GLY A 59 -15.72 -6.94 -14.79
C GLY A 59 -14.72 -6.18 -13.91
N TRP A 60 -13.47 -5.98 -14.35
CA TRP A 60 -12.50 -5.11 -13.66
C TRP A 60 -12.59 -3.66 -14.14
N LYS A 61 -13.23 -3.44 -15.28
CA LYS A 61 -13.47 -2.12 -15.88
C LYS A 61 -14.60 -1.38 -15.16
N GLU A 62 -15.45 -2.10 -14.43
CA GLU A 62 -16.49 -1.56 -13.56
C GLU A 62 -15.87 -1.12 -12.23
N GLU A 63 -15.41 0.12 -12.18
CA GLU A 63 -14.83 0.69 -10.97
C GLU A 63 -15.94 1.23 -10.05
N GLN A 64 -15.84 0.96 -8.74
CA GLN A 64 -16.77 1.52 -7.76
C GLN A 64 -16.28 2.90 -7.32
N LEU A 65 -16.97 3.96 -7.74
CA LEU A 65 -16.71 5.32 -7.30
C LEU A 65 -17.29 5.55 -5.90
N SER A 66 -16.47 6.05 -4.98
CA SER A 66 -16.89 6.43 -3.63
C SER A 66 -16.43 7.85 -3.33
N LYS A 67 -17.33 8.69 -2.81
CA LYS A 67 -17.02 10.07 -2.45
C LYS A 67 -16.58 10.14 -0.99
N ILE A 68 -15.38 10.67 -0.74
CA ILE A 68 -14.88 10.95 0.60
C ILE A 68 -14.97 12.44 0.89
N PRO A 69 -15.66 12.87 1.96
CA PRO A 69 -15.73 14.29 2.31
C PRO A 69 -14.35 14.84 2.70
N LYS A 70 -14.02 16.02 2.18
CA LYS A 70 -12.89 16.85 2.65
C LYS A 70 -13.31 17.57 3.94
N LYS A 71 -12.36 18.22 4.63
CA LYS A 71 -12.58 18.90 5.92
C LYS A 71 -13.43 20.19 5.83
N GLU A 72 -13.89 20.54 4.64
CA GLU A 72 -14.59 21.80 4.35
C GLU A 72 -16.12 21.65 4.47
N ASP A 73 -16.87 22.64 4.02
CA ASP A 73 -18.34 22.65 4.05
C ASP A 73 -18.92 21.51 3.19
N LEU A 74 -19.60 20.56 3.83
CA LEU A 74 -20.14 19.35 3.19
C LEU A 74 -21.31 19.62 2.24
N ASN A 75 -21.84 20.85 2.21
CA ASN A 75 -22.93 21.25 1.32
C ASN A 75 -22.48 21.53 -0.11
N LYS A 76 -21.16 21.63 -0.37
CA LYS A 76 -20.62 21.86 -1.71
C LYS A 76 -20.06 20.58 -2.31
N CYS A 77 -20.41 20.28 -3.57
CA CYS A 77 -19.93 19.09 -4.27
C CYS A 77 -18.40 19.06 -4.44
N GLU A 78 -17.76 20.22 -4.62
CA GLU A 78 -16.29 20.37 -4.73
C GLU A 78 -15.51 19.95 -3.47
N ASN A 79 -16.21 19.86 -2.35
CA ASN A 79 -15.65 19.46 -1.06
C ASN A 79 -15.67 17.95 -0.84
N TYR A 80 -15.96 17.17 -1.88
CA TYR A 80 -15.75 15.73 -1.89
C TYR A 80 -14.54 15.39 -2.75
N ARG A 81 -13.78 14.39 -2.32
CA ARG A 81 -12.75 13.74 -3.14
C ARG A 81 -13.34 12.42 -3.62
N ASP A 82 -13.40 12.26 -4.93
CA ASP A 82 -13.78 11.00 -5.52
C ASP A 82 -12.62 10.00 -5.40
N ILE A 83 -12.95 8.76 -5.03
CA ILE A 83 -12.01 7.65 -4.91
C ILE A 83 -12.56 6.46 -5.69
N THR A 84 -11.73 5.98 -6.59
CA THR A 84 -11.96 4.77 -7.37
C THR A 84 -11.51 3.54 -6.58
N LEU A 85 -12.44 2.61 -6.32
CA LEU A 85 -12.13 1.34 -5.68
C LEU A 85 -11.96 0.23 -6.72
N LEU A 86 -10.71 -0.21 -6.87
CA LEU A 86 -10.35 -1.36 -7.67
C LEU A 86 -10.69 -2.69 -6.98
N LEU A 87 -11.10 -3.67 -7.78
CA LEU A 87 -11.21 -5.06 -7.34
C LEU A 87 -9.86 -5.60 -6.86
N VAL A 88 -9.89 -6.51 -5.89
CA VAL A 88 -8.70 -7.12 -5.27
C VAL A 88 -7.66 -7.61 -6.30
N PRO A 89 -8.02 -8.39 -7.34
CA PRO A 89 -7.01 -8.84 -8.29
C PRO A 89 -6.42 -7.70 -9.14
N GLY A 90 -7.18 -6.64 -9.42
CA GLY A 90 -6.67 -5.42 -10.07
C GLY A 90 -5.67 -4.67 -9.18
N LYS A 91 -5.93 -4.57 -7.86
CA LYS A 91 -4.98 -3.99 -6.89
C LYS A 91 -3.67 -4.79 -6.83
N VAL A 92 -3.77 -6.13 -6.87
CA VAL A 92 -2.59 -7.00 -6.88
C VAL A 92 -1.81 -6.83 -8.19
N LEU A 93 -2.48 -6.78 -9.34
CA LEU A 93 -1.81 -6.52 -10.63
C LEU A 93 -1.08 -5.18 -10.63
N ASN A 94 -1.75 -4.10 -10.19
CA ASN A 94 -1.14 -2.77 -10.08
C ASN A 94 0.09 -2.79 -9.18
N ARG A 95 0.06 -3.54 -8.08
CA ARG A 95 1.23 -3.66 -7.21
C ARG A 95 2.38 -4.41 -7.89
N VAL A 96 2.09 -5.45 -8.66
CA VAL A 96 3.11 -6.17 -9.44
C VAL A 96 3.74 -5.25 -10.49
N LEU A 97 2.92 -4.48 -11.21
CA LEU A 97 3.40 -3.51 -12.20
C LEU A 97 4.24 -2.40 -11.56
N LEU A 98 3.75 -1.81 -10.47
CA LEU A 98 4.47 -0.79 -9.70
C LEU A 98 5.84 -1.32 -9.28
N ASN A 99 5.91 -2.50 -8.65
CA ASN A 99 7.18 -3.08 -8.19
C ASN A 99 8.16 -3.37 -9.35
N ARG A 100 7.67 -3.60 -10.58
CA ARG A 100 8.52 -3.83 -11.76
C ARG A 100 9.07 -2.52 -12.34
N MET A 101 8.31 -1.44 -12.24
CA MET A 101 8.66 -0.14 -12.81
C MET A 101 9.33 0.79 -11.79
N GLU A 102 9.24 0.48 -10.50
CA GLU A 102 9.71 1.32 -9.39
C GLU A 102 11.15 1.81 -9.60
N ASP A 103 12.11 0.90 -9.78
CA ASP A 103 13.53 1.27 -9.95
C ASP A 103 13.78 2.12 -11.20
N ALA A 104 13.09 1.80 -12.30
CA ALA A 104 13.23 2.52 -13.57
C ALA A 104 12.65 3.95 -13.47
N VAL A 105 11.51 4.10 -12.80
CA VAL A 105 10.87 5.41 -12.58
C VAL A 105 11.68 6.23 -11.58
N ASP A 106 12.14 5.61 -10.50
CA ASP A 106 12.93 6.28 -9.45
C ASP A 106 14.24 6.86 -10.00
N ALA A 107 14.86 6.17 -10.97
CA ALA A 107 16.05 6.65 -11.67
C ALA A 107 15.82 7.89 -12.55
N GLN A 108 14.58 8.12 -13.00
CA GLN A 108 14.23 9.28 -13.85
C GLN A 108 13.74 10.48 -13.03
N ILE A 109 13.29 10.26 -11.80
CA ILE A 109 12.77 11.33 -10.93
C ILE A 109 13.91 12.18 -10.38
N ARG A 110 13.70 13.50 -10.30
CA ARG A 110 14.68 14.45 -9.76
C ARG A 110 14.95 14.16 -8.28
N GLY A 111 16.20 14.34 -7.88
CA GLY A 111 16.64 14.15 -6.49
C GLY A 111 15.99 15.09 -5.47
N GLN A 112 15.32 16.16 -5.89
CA GLN A 112 14.59 17.11 -5.04
C GLN A 112 13.14 16.68 -4.76
N GLN A 113 12.61 15.70 -5.50
CA GLN A 113 11.26 15.20 -5.27
C GLN A 113 11.29 14.16 -4.14
N ASP A 114 10.49 14.40 -3.09
CA ASP A 114 10.36 13.46 -1.97
C ASP A 114 8.98 12.78 -1.93
N GLY A 115 7.97 13.40 -2.55
CA GLY A 115 6.64 12.81 -2.66
C GLY A 115 6.65 11.52 -3.49
N LEU A 116 5.95 10.50 -2.98
CA LEU A 116 5.77 9.19 -3.63
C LEU A 116 7.07 8.40 -3.87
N ARG A 117 8.11 8.66 -3.07
CA ARG A 117 9.36 7.92 -3.13
C ARG A 117 9.57 7.06 -1.89
N LYS A 118 10.24 5.93 -2.10
CA LYS A 118 10.64 5.05 -1.02
C LYS A 118 11.70 5.72 -0.15
N ASP A 119 11.62 5.53 1.15
CA ASP A 119 12.59 6.01 2.15
C ASP A 119 12.79 7.53 2.18
N ARG A 120 11.80 8.31 1.71
CA ARG A 120 11.78 9.78 1.79
C ARG A 120 10.58 10.29 2.58
N LEU A 121 10.81 11.26 3.45
CA LEU A 121 9.79 11.80 4.34
C LEU A 121 9.55 13.28 4.09
N CYS A 122 8.31 13.73 4.33
CA CYS A 122 7.96 15.15 4.26
C CYS A 122 8.78 16.01 5.25
N THR A 123 9.23 15.40 6.36
CA THR A 123 10.09 16.06 7.35
C THR A 123 11.41 16.55 6.77
N ASP A 124 11.96 15.84 5.79
CA ASP A 124 13.24 16.17 5.17
C ASP A 124 13.12 17.44 4.32
N GLN A 125 12.02 17.59 3.57
CA GLN A 125 11.72 18.80 2.82
C GLN A 125 11.44 20.00 3.73
N ILE A 126 10.68 19.80 4.81
CA ILE A 126 10.39 20.86 5.78
C ILE A 126 11.68 21.34 6.46
N ALA A 127 12.55 20.41 6.86
CA ALA A 127 13.85 20.74 7.44
C ALA A 127 14.72 21.51 6.43
N THR A 128 14.77 21.07 5.18
CA THR A 128 15.51 21.74 4.10
C THR A 128 15.02 23.18 3.89
N LEU A 129 13.70 23.37 3.84
CA LEU A 129 13.09 24.69 3.70
C LEU A 129 13.43 25.60 4.89
N ARG A 130 13.36 25.05 6.11
CA ARG A 130 13.68 25.78 7.34
C ARG A 130 15.15 26.21 7.37
N ILE A 131 16.08 25.29 7.08
CA ILE A 131 17.53 25.59 7.03
C ILE A 131 17.82 26.67 6.00
N THR A 132 17.19 26.60 4.82
CA THR A 132 17.35 27.60 3.76
C THR A 132 16.87 28.98 4.22
N ALA A 133 15.72 29.04 4.92
CA ALA A 133 15.22 30.28 5.49
C ALA A 133 16.17 30.85 6.56
N GLU A 134 16.64 30.02 7.48
CA GLU A 134 17.57 30.42 8.55
C GLU A 134 18.90 30.95 7.99
N GLN A 135 19.48 30.28 6.99
CA GLN A 135 20.71 30.72 6.32
C GLN A 135 20.56 32.05 5.58
N SER A 136 19.40 32.30 4.96
CA SER A 136 19.15 33.58 4.29
C SER A 136 19.18 34.76 5.28
N VAL A 137 18.67 34.55 6.50
CA VAL A 137 18.70 35.54 7.57
C VAL A 137 20.13 35.72 8.09
N GLU A 138 20.85 34.62 8.31
CA GLU A 138 22.23 34.64 8.80
C GLU A 138 23.16 35.42 7.85
N TRP A 139 22.99 35.24 6.55
CA TRP A 139 23.84 35.88 5.53
C TRP A 139 23.27 37.19 5.00
N ASN A 140 22.17 37.70 5.58
CA ASN A 140 21.48 38.91 5.11
C ASN A 140 21.20 38.90 3.60
N SER A 141 20.79 37.73 3.10
CA SER A 141 20.46 37.49 1.69
C SER A 141 18.94 37.52 1.49
N SER A 142 18.49 38.08 0.36
CA SER A 142 17.08 38.04 -0.01
C SER A 142 16.64 36.62 -0.36
N LEU A 143 15.57 36.13 0.26
CA LEU A 143 14.94 34.84 -0.04
C LEU A 143 13.50 35.03 -0.53
N TYR A 144 13.15 34.33 -1.61
CA TYR A 144 11.80 34.28 -2.16
C TYR A 144 11.33 32.82 -2.18
N ILE A 145 10.12 32.55 -1.69
CA ILE A 145 9.52 31.21 -1.64
C ILE A 145 8.18 31.26 -2.37
N ASN A 146 8.01 30.40 -3.37
CA ASN A 146 6.78 30.28 -4.14
C ASN A 146 6.12 28.93 -3.84
N PHE A 147 4.86 28.97 -3.39
CA PHE A 147 4.03 27.78 -3.23
C PHE A 147 3.20 27.59 -4.50
N ILE A 148 3.42 26.48 -5.19
CA ILE A 148 2.72 26.12 -6.42
C ILE A 148 1.90 24.87 -6.11
N ASP A 149 0.58 24.97 -6.26
CA ASP A 149 -0.32 23.83 -6.20
C ASP A 149 -1.04 23.67 -7.54
N TYR A 150 -1.19 22.43 -7.98
CA TYR A 150 -1.90 22.12 -9.22
C TYR A 150 -3.32 21.71 -8.87
N GLU A 151 -4.30 22.37 -9.48
CA GLU A 151 -5.67 21.88 -9.48
C GLU A 151 -5.70 20.60 -10.31
N LYS A 152 -5.62 19.45 -9.62
CA LYS A 152 -5.57 18.15 -10.27
C LYS A 152 -6.69 17.27 -9.75
N ASP A 153 -7.56 16.91 -10.68
CA ASP A 153 -8.55 15.88 -10.47
C ASP A 153 -8.06 14.60 -11.15
N LEU A 154 -7.51 13.66 -10.37
CA LEU A 154 -7.07 12.36 -10.88
C LEU A 154 -8.24 11.60 -11.53
N THR A 155 -9.46 11.92 -11.09
CA THR A 155 -10.73 11.38 -11.58
C THR A 155 -11.05 11.90 -12.99
N MET A 156 -10.82 13.19 -13.28
CA MET A 156 -10.95 13.72 -14.65
C MET A 156 -10.05 12.98 -15.64
N TRP A 157 -8.85 12.57 -15.24
CA TRP A 157 -7.94 11.85 -16.16
C TRP A 157 -8.50 10.48 -16.57
N ILE A 158 -9.16 9.76 -15.64
CA ILE A 158 -9.81 8.46 -15.90
C ILE A 158 -11.06 8.64 -16.77
N GLU A 159 -11.84 9.70 -16.54
CA GLU A 159 -13.04 10.00 -17.33
C GLU A 159 -12.71 10.46 -18.76
N HIS A 160 -11.66 11.27 -18.94
CA HIS A 160 -11.32 11.87 -20.23
C HIS A 160 -10.44 11.00 -21.13
N HIS A 161 -9.60 10.11 -20.57
CA HIS A 161 -8.67 9.26 -21.34
C HIS A 161 -9.08 7.78 -21.42
N GLY A 162 -10.22 7.43 -20.81
CA GLY A 162 -10.68 6.05 -20.73
C GLY A 162 -10.04 5.29 -19.58
N ASN A 163 -10.70 4.18 -19.23
CA ASN A 163 -10.44 3.31 -18.10
C ASN A 163 -8.94 3.14 -17.77
N PHE A 164 -8.56 3.20 -16.49
CA PHE A 164 -7.17 3.09 -16.00
C PHE A 164 -6.41 1.90 -16.62
N PHE A 165 -7.10 0.80 -16.89
CA PHE A 165 -6.52 -0.39 -17.51
C PHE A 165 -6.47 -0.40 -19.04
N GLY A 166 -7.22 0.45 -19.74
CA GLY A 166 -7.19 0.54 -21.20
C GLY A 166 -5.95 1.26 -21.74
N THR A 167 -5.21 1.94 -20.87
CA THR A 167 -3.99 2.69 -21.22
C THR A 167 -2.72 2.04 -20.65
N ILE A 168 -2.84 1.13 -19.70
CA ILE A 168 -1.71 0.53 -18.96
C ILE A 168 -1.33 -0.86 -19.49
N VAL A 169 -2.23 -1.52 -20.21
CA VAL A 169 -1.94 -2.80 -20.87
C VAL A 169 -1.80 -2.58 -22.37
#